data_AF-U7VBD1-F1
#
_entry.id   AF-U7VBD1-F1
#
_cell.length_a   1.000
_cell.length_b   1.000
_cell.length_c   1.000
_cell.angle_alpha   90.00
_cell.angle_beta   90.00
_cell.angle_gamma   90.00
#
_symmetry.space_group_name_H-M   'P 1'
#
loop_
_entity.id
_entity.type
_entity.pdbx_description
1 polymer ?
#
loop_
_entity_poly.entity_id
_entity_poly.type
_entity_poly.pdbx_seq_one_letter_code
_entity_poly.pdbx_strand_id
1 'polypeptide(L)'
;IQFKEQINNFSKKTKDLLLKIKNHNNLEKNTNIFIENISFSGKISKIDFNGSFKDFNTNLSKNISLPLNIFLSHENGSGKVYGDINTNTLVGNIYVSLSNFNVHSFYKVNNYISNGTLSSEQLISISGETLKIDGTTIIDNIKLNKDFILNSPKLDDIKKNILEELIKLTENNYHTLSITNHFSNNTDIVTIKTSIPNEVKRTLINNRELFSVFLENQLKNKYENNLKEKKNRIKNFFKNIF
;
A
#
# COMPACT_ATOMS: atom_id res chain seq x y z
N ILE A 1 13.17 11.22 -14.19
CA ILE A 1 13.66 10.91 -15.56
C ILE A 1 12.79 9.84 -16.24
N GLN A 2 12.61 8.64 -15.66
CA GLN A 2 11.81 7.55 -16.28
C GLN A 2 10.33 7.89 -16.59
N PHE A 3 9.62 8.60 -15.73
CA PHE A 3 8.19 8.89 -15.95
C PHE A 3 7.93 9.82 -17.15
N LYS A 4 8.74 10.87 -17.30
CA LYS A 4 8.68 11.80 -18.44
C LYS A 4 8.97 11.09 -19.76
N GLU A 5 9.95 10.18 -19.78
CA GLU A 5 10.24 9.35 -20.95
C GLU A 5 9.08 8.40 -21.30
N GLN A 6 8.44 7.79 -20.30
CA GLN A 6 7.27 6.92 -20.50
C GLN A 6 6.07 7.70 -21.06
N ILE A 7 5.76 8.89 -20.53
CA ILE A 7 4.70 9.76 -21.06
C ILE A 7 5.01 10.18 -22.50
N ASN A 8 6.24 10.62 -22.78
CA ASN A 8 6.65 11.03 -24.12
C ASN A 8 6.54 9.86 -25.12
N ASN A 9 6.95 8.66 -24.71
CA ASN A 9 6.82 7.46 -25.52
C ASN A 9 5.37 7.08 -25.79
N PHE A 10 4.49 7.19 -24.79
CA PHE A 10 3.05 6.97 -24.97
C PHE A 10 2.47 7.98 -25.96
N SER A 11 2.75 9.28 -25.77
CA SER A 11 2.30 10.35 -26.67
C SER A 11 2.75 10.11 -28.13
N LYS A 12 4.02 9.72 -28.33
CA LYS A 12 4.56 9.38 -29.65
C LYS A 12 3.84 8.19 -30.28
N LYS A 13 3.68 7.08 -29.55
CA LYS A 13 2.97 5.88 -30.05
C LYS A 13 1.52 6.18 -30.42
N THR A 14 0.83 7.00 -29.63
CA THR A 14 -0.55 7.43 -29.91
C THR A 14 -0.61 8.26 -31.19
N LYS A 15 0.31 9.22 -31.39
CA LYS A 15 0.41 9.99 -32.65
C LYS A 15 0.66 9.09 -33.85
N ASP A 16 1.56 8.12 -33.74
CA ASP A 16 1.87 7.17 -34.81
C ASP A 16 0.66 6.30 -35.17
N LEU A 17 -0.10 5.82 -34.17
CA LEU A 17 -1.34 5.07 -34.38
C LEU A 17 -2.39 5.93 -35.11
N LEU A 18 -2.60 7.16 -34.67
CA LEU A 18 -3.54 8.09 -35.30
C LEU A 18 -3.16 8.36 -36.77
N LEU A 19 -1.87 8.50 -37.06
CA LEU A 19 -1.39 8.69 -38.43
C LEU A 19 -1.67 7.47 -39.30
N LYS A 20 -1.46 6.25 -38.77
CA LYS A 20 -1.80 5.00 -39.48
C LYS A 20 -3.29 4.92 -39.82
N ILE A 21 -4.18 5.28 -38.89
CA ILE A 21 -5.63 5.30 -39.12
C ILE A 21 -5.98 6.31 -40.21
N LYS A 22 -5.40 7.52 -40.19
CA LYS A 22 -5.63 8.53 -41.23
C LYS A 22 -5.21 8.06 -42.62
N ASN A 23 -4.01 7.49 -42.73
CA ASN A 23 -3.48 6.99 -43.99
C ASN A 23 -4.32 5.82 -44.53
N HIS A 24 -4.78 4.91 -43.65
CA HIS A 24 -5.63 3.79 -44.06
C HIS A 24 -6.98 4.24 -44.64
N ASN A 25 -7.53 5.34 -44.10
CA ASN A 25 -8.85 5.87 -44.49
C ASN A 25 -8.79 7.04 -45.49
N ASN A 26 -7.61 7.34 -46.05
CA ASN A 26 -7.38 8.49 -46.95
C ASN A 26 -7.89 9.83 -46.40
N LEU A 27 -7.81 10.02 -45.08
CA LEU A 27 -8.26 11.25 -44.43
C LEU A 27 -7.20 12.35 -44.58
N GLU A 28 -7.64 13.60 -44.72
CA GLU A 28 -6.74 14.75 -44.72
C GLU A 28 -5.97 14.83 -43.40
N LYS A 29 -4.76 15.43 -43.45
CA LYS A 29 -3.92 15.61 -42.25
C LYS A 29 -4.68 16.27 -41.09
N ASN A 30 -5.60 17.18 -41.39
CA ASN A 30 -6.35 17.97 -40.42
C ASN A 30 -7.72 17.36 -40.07
N THR A 31 -8.08 16.18 -40.59
CA THR A 31 -9.33 15.53 -40.24
C THR A 31 -9.33 15.16 -38.75
N ASN A 32 -10.39 15.58 -38.06
CA ASN A 32 -10.69 15.20 -36.69
C ASN A 32 -11.31 13.81 -36.71
N ILE A 33 -10.69 12.87 -36.00
CA ILE A 33 -11.27 11.54 -35.80
C ILE A 33 -12.04 11.62 -34.50
N PHE A 34 -13.33 11.33 -34.57
CA PHE A 34 -14.13 11.10 -33.38
C PHE A 34 -14.06 9.62 -33.03
N ILE A 35 -13.69 9.33 -31.80
CA ILE A 35 -13.56 7.97 -31.30
C ILE A 35 -14.66 7.77 -30.28
N GLU A 36 -15.69 7.02 -30.69
CA GLU A 36 -16.86 6.70 -29.86
C GLU A 36 -16.46 5.85 -28.65
N ASN A 37 -15.65 4.81 -28.87
CA ASN A 37 -15.24 3.90 -27.81
C ASN A 37 -13.94 3.17 -28.13
N ILE A 38 -13.00 3.17 -27.19
CA ILE A 38 -11.87 2.23 -27.14
C ILE A 38 -11.97 1.48 -25.83
N SER A 39 -12.38 0.22 -25.90
CA SER A 39 -12.33 -0.70 -24.76
C SER A 39 -10.95 -1.33 -24.62
N PHE A 40 -10.51 -1.54 -23.39
CA PHE A 40 -9.28 -2.27 -23.07
C PHE A 40 -9.48 -3.12 -21.82
N SER A 41 -8.75 -4.22 -21.75
CA SER A 41 -8.79 -5.14 -20.63
C SER A 41 -7.41 -5.75 -20.40
N GLY A 42 -7.15 -6.21 -19.19
CA GLY A 42 -5.91 -6.90 -18.87
C GLY A 42 -5.84 -7.33 -17.42
N LYS A 43 -4.64 -7.71 -16.99
CA LYS A 43 -4.37 -8.18 -15.64
C LYS A 43 -3.07 -7.61 -15.11
N ILE A 44 -3.08 -7.10 -13.89
CA ILE A 44 -1.89 -6.72 -13.13
C ILE A 44 -1.87 -7.58 -11.88
N SER A 45 -0.86 -8.45 -11.77
CA SER A 45 -0.77 -9.45 -10.69
C SER A 45 -2.05 -10.32 -10.64
N LYS A 46 -2.83 -10.22 -9.56
CA LYS A 46 -4.10 -10.95 -9.39
C LYS A 46 -5.34 -10.06 -9.63
N ILE A 47 -5.15 -8.81 -10.06
CA ILE A 47 -6.24 -7.85 -10.27
C ILE A 47 -6.51 -7.79 -11.78
N ASP A 48 -7.72 -8.20 -12.17
CA ASP A 48 -8.22 -8.02 -13.52
C ASP A 48 -8.75 -6.60 -13.67
N PHE A 49 -8.55 -5.98 -14.83
CA PHE A 49 -9.04 -4.64 -15.13
C PHE A 49 -9.72 -4.58 -16.48
N ASN A 50 -10.81 -3.82 -16.56
CA ASN A 50 -11.55 -3.53 -17.77
C ASN A 50 -11.88 -2.04 -17.80
N GLY A 51 -11.63 -1.36 -18.91
CA GLY A 51 -11.89 0.07 -19.04
C GLY A 51 -12.27 0.47 -20.46
N SER A 52 -12.69 1.71 -20.58
CA SER A 52 -12.99 2.29 -21.89
C SER A 52 -12.71 3.79 -21.91
N PHE A 53 -12.15 4.27 -23.03
CA PHE A 53 -12.20 5.68 -23.40
C PHE A 53 -13.41 5.89 -24.31
N LYS A 54 -14.29 6.83 -23.98
CA LYS A 54 -15.48 7.13 -24.78
C LYS A 54 -15.49 8.59 -25.22
N ASP A 55 -16.14 8.83 -26.35
CA ASP A 55 -16.53 10.15 -26.84
C ASP A 55 -15.39 11.18 -26.90
N PHE A 56 -14.20 10.77 -27.36
CA PHE A 56 -13.06 11.69 -27.46
C PHE A 56 -12.73 12.04 -28.92
N ASN A 57 -12.43 13.32 -29.13
CA ASN A 57 -12.04 13.84 -30.43
C ASN A 57 -10.51 13.90 -30.51
N THR A 58 -9.92 13.49 -31.62
CA THR A 58 -8.46 13.56 -31.83
C THR A 58 -7.99 14.95 -32.26
N ASN A 59 -8.81 15.99 -32.09
CA ASN A 59 -8.42 17.36 -32.39
C ASN A 59 -7.37 17.85 -31.37
N LEU A 60 -6.10 17.49 -31.62
CA LEU A 60 -4.94 17.85 -30.79
C LEU A 60 -4.74 19.37 -30.64
N SER A 61 -5.41 20.20 -31.44
CA SER A 61 -5.36 21.67 -31.32
C SER A 61 -6.29 22.23 -30.24
N LYS A 62 -7.28 21.45 -29.78
CA LYS A 62 -8.18 21.85 -28.70
C LYS A 62 -7.77 21.15 -27.40
N ASN A 63 -7.88 21.86 -26.28
CA ASN A 63 -7.74 21.31 -24.95
C ASN A 63 -8.86 20.29 -24.72
N ILE A 64 -8.56 19.00 -24.91
CA ILE A 64 -9.52 17.92 -24.76
C ILE A 64 -9.19 17.18 -23.48
N SER A 65 -10.17 17.11 -22.58
CA SER A 65 -10.06 16.24 -21.41
C SER A 65 -10.41 14.82 -21.83
N LEU A 66 -9.53 13.88 -21.51
CA LEU A 66 -9.68 12.49 -21.87
C LEU A 66 -10.23 11.73 -20.65
N PRO A 67 -11.52 11.36 -20.65
CA PRO A 67 -12.14 10.71 -19.51
C PRO A 67 -11.59 9.29 -19.38
N LEU A 68 -11.09 8.97 -18.20
CA LEU A 68 -10.65 7.64 -17.80
C LEU A 68 -11.75 7.00 -16.96
N ASN A 69 -12.10 5.76 -17.28
CA ASN A 69 -12.94 4.93 -16.43
C ASN A 69 -12.53 3.46 -16.58
N ILE A 70 -11.99 2.91 -15.50
CA ILE A 70 -11.47 1.54 -15.40
C ILE A 70 -12.12 0.90 -14.18
N PHE A 71 -12.70 -0.27 -14.36
CA PHE A 71 -13.14 -1.16 -13.30
C PHE A 71 -12.05 -2.18 -12.99
N LEU A 72 -11.83 -2.41 -11.70
CA LEU A 72 -10.88 -3.36 -11.16
C LEU A 72 -11.63 -4.47 -10.42
N SER A 73 -11.24 -5.72 -10.63
CA SER A 73 -11.84 -6.87 -9.96
C SER A 73 -10.77 -7.86 -9.48
N HIS A 74 -10.96 -8.37 -8.28
CA HIS A 74 -10.20 -9.47 -7.68
C HIS A 74 -11.19 -10.36 -6.92
N GLU A 75 -10.87 -11.65 -6.70
CA GLU A 75 -11.74 -12.67 -6.07
C GLU A 75 -12.58 -12.20 -4.87
N ASN A 76 -12.11 -11.23 -4.08
CA ASN A 76 -12.79 -10.71 -2.89
C ASN A 76 -12.95 -9.18 -2.86
N GLY A 77 -12.55 -8.46 -3.93
CA GLY A 77 -12.51 -7.00 -3.91
C GLY A 77 -12.76 -6.37 -5.28
N SER A 78 -13.25 -5.13 -5.26
CA SER A 78 -13.54 -4.38 -6.47
C SER A 78 -13.03 -2.96 -6.33
N GLY A 79 -12.66 -2.35 -7.45
CA GLY A 79 -12.22 -0.97 -7.46
C GLY A 79 -12.59 -0.26 -8.74
N LYS A 80 -12.35 1.05 -8.73
CA LYS A 80 -12.57 1.92 -9.88
C LYS A 80 -11.43 2.92 -9.96
N VAL A 81 -10.87 3.08 -11.15
CA VAL A 81 -10.01 4.21 -11.49
C VAL A 81 -10.77 5.08 -12.45
N TYR A 82 -10.99 6.34 -12.09
CA TYR A 82 -11.73 7.26 -12.94
C TYR A 82 -11.19 8.67 -12.83
N GLY A 83 -11.48 9.51 -13.82
CA GLY A 83 -11.03 10.89 -13.81
C GLY A 83 -10.81 11.37 -15.22
N ASP A 84 -9.99 12.39 -15.38
CA ASP A 84 -9.79 13.01 -16.67
C ASP A 84 -8.41 13.67 -16.73
N ILE A 85 -7.79 13.61 -17.91
CA ILE A 85 -6.50 14.24 -18.16
C ILE A 85 -6.60 15.04 -19.45
N ASN A 86 -6.24 16.32 -19.37
CA ASN A 86 -6.03 17.12 -20.55
C ASN A 86 -4.78 16.64 -21.30
N THR A 87 -4.93 16.14 -22.52
CA THR A 87 -3.82 15.55 -23.28
C THR A 87 -2.75 16.54 -23.72
N ASN A 88 -3.10 17.83 -23.78
CA ASN A 88 -2.20 18.88 -24.24
C ASN A 88 -1.38 19.44 -23.08
N THR A 89 -2.03 19.71 -21.95
CA THR A 89 -1.37 20.29 -20.78
C THR A 89 -0.86 19.24 -19.80
N LEU A 90 -1.28 17.98 -19.94
CA LEU A 90 -1.06 16.91 -18.96
C LEU A 90 -1.56 17.31 -17.56
N VAL A 91 -2.62 18.11 -17.51
CA VAL A 91 -3.27 18.52 -16.26
C VAL A 91 -4.53 17.69 -16.09
N GLY A 92 -4.72 17.12 -14.91
CA GLY A 92 -5.87 16.26 -14.67
C GLY A 92 -5.88 15.64 -13.28
N ASN A 93 -6.99 15.00 -12.95
CA ASN A 93 -7.18 14.29 -11.69
C ASN A 93 -7.61 12.87 -11.99
N ILE A 94 -6.96 11.90 -11.35
CA ILE A 94 -7.31 10.49 -11.41
C ILE A 94 -7.66 10.04 -9.99
N TYR A 95 -8.87 9.56 -9.81
CA TYR A 95 -9.39 8.98 -8.59
C TYR A 95 -9.24 7.47 -8.64
N VAL A 96 -8.73 6.87 -7.57
CA VAL A 96 -8.62 5.43 -7.38
C VAL A 96 -9.40 5.07 -6.13
N SER A 97 -10.47 4.31 -6.31
CA SER A 97 -11.27 3.73 -5.24
C SER A 97 -11.06 2.22 -5.23
N LEU A 98 -10.71 1.67 -4.07
CA LEU A 98 -10.57 0.24 -3.83
C LEU A 98 -11.46 -0.13 -2.65
N SER A 99 -12.19 -1.23 -2.75
CA SER A 99 -13.06 -1.71 -1.68
C SER A 99 -12.89 -3.21 -1.47
N ASN A 100 -12.83 -3.59 -0.20
CA ASN A 100 -12.82 -4.97 0.26
C ASN A 100 -11.66 -5.84 -0.25
N PHE A 101 -10.51 -5.25 -0.59
CA PHE A 101 -9.36 -6.04 -1.01
C PHE A 101 -8.74 -6.77 0.18
N ASN A 102 -8.39 -8.05 0.02
CA ASN A 102 -7.63 -8.73 1.04
C ASN A 102 -6.22 -8.11 1.13
N VAL A 103 -5.79 -7.68 2.32
CA VAL A 103 -4.46 -7.10 2.55
C VAL A 103 -3.34 -8.07 2.18
N HIS A 104 -3.57 -9.36 2.36
CA HIS A 104 -2.66 -10.45 1.98
C HIS A 104 -2.44 -10.52 0.46
N SER A 105 -3.30 -9.91 -0.36
CA SER A 105 -3.09 -9.81 -1.80
C SER A 105 -1.98 -8.82 -2.19
N PHE A 106 -1.49 -7.99 -1.26
CA PHE A 106 -0.43 -7.02 -1.52
C PHE A 106 0.95 -7.57 -1.11
N TYR A 107 1.77 -7.92 -2.11
CA TYR A 107 3.01 -8.71 -2.00
C TYR A 107 4.03 -8.25 -0.94
N LYS A 108 4.10 -6.94 -0.62
CA LYS A 108 5.07 -6.39 0.34
C LYS A 108 4.57 -6.33 1.79
N VAL A 109 3.27 -6.41 2.01
CA VAL A 109 2.64 -6.34 3.35
C VAL A 109 2.47 -7.75 3.94
N ASN A 110 2.61 -8.77 3.08
CA ASN A 110 2.13 -10.12 3.30
C ASN A 110 2.68 -10.86 4.52
N ASN A 111 3.91 -10.55 4.93
CA ASN A 111 4.59 -11.35 5.94
C ASN A 111 4.18 -10.98 7.37
N TYR A 112 3.77 -9.73 7.61
CA TYR A 112 3.41 -9.23 8.95
C TYR A 112 1.91 -9.30 9.24
N ILE A 113 1.09 -9.36 8.19
CA ILE A 113 -0.37 -9.39 8.28
C ILE A 113 -0.86 -10.71 7.69
N SER A 114 -1.50 -11.54 8.51
CA SER A 114 -2.08 -12.82 8.09
C SER A 114 -3.46 -12.63 7.46
N ASN A 115 -4.19 -11.57 7.85
CA ASN A 115 -5.49 -11.23 7.26
C ASN A 115 -5.84 -9.76 7.48
N GLY A 116 -6.76 -9.24 6.68
CA GLY A 116 -7.32 -7.89 6.81
C GLY A 116 -8.06 -7.48 5.55
N THR A 117 -8.98 -6.53 5.69
CA THR A 117 -9.77 -5.99 4.58
C THR A 117 -9.36 -4.55 4.33
N LEU A 118 -8.92 -4.25 3.11
CA LEU A 118 -8.41 -2.96 2.68
C LEU A 118 -9.44 -2.24 1.81
N SER A 119 -9.71 -1.00 2.18
CA SER A 119 -10.41 -0.01 1.37
C SER A 119 -9.52 1.21 1.19
N SER A 120 -9.48 1.82 0.01
CA SER A 120 -8.59 2.94 -0.26
C SER A 120 -9.24 3.92 -1.22
N GLU A 121 -9.12 5.20 -0.92
CA GLU A 121 -9.53 6.31 -1.77
C GLU A 121 -8.31 7.20 -1.99
N GLN A 122 -7.89 7.35 -3.24
CA GLN A 122 -6.71 8.12 -3.63
C GLN A 122 -7.07 9.09 -4.76
N LEU A 123 -6.55 10.30 -4.67
CA LEU A 123 -6.54 11.30 -5.72
C LEU A 123 -5.10 11.47 -6.21
N ILE A 124 -4.90 11.24 -7.50
CA ILE A 124 -3.65 11.50 -8.20
C ILE A 124 -3.87 12.76 -9.04
N SER A 125 -3.28 13.87 -8.64
CA SER A 125 -3.31 15.13 -9.38
C SER A 125 -2.06 15.26 -10.22
N ILE A 126 -2.25 15.47 -11.53
CA ILE A 126 -1.19 15.72 -12.49
C ILE A 126 -1.30 17.19 -12.90
N SER A 127 -0.19 17.93 -12.82
CA SER A 127 -0.11 19.31 -13.27
C SER A 127 1.25 19.55 -13.93
N GLY A 128 1.31 19.33 -15.25
CA GLY A 128 2.56 19.38 -16.01
C GLY A 128 3.54 18.31 -15.53
N GLU A 129 4.66 18.72 -14.94
CA GLU A 129 5.67 17.79 -14.39
C GLU A 129 5.41 17.41 -12.92
N THR A 130 4.44 18.05 -12.27
CA THR A 130 4.10 17.77 -10.89
C THR A 130 3.07 16.64 -10.79
N LEU A 131 3.38 15.65 -9.97
CA LEU A 131 2.51 14.55 -9.59
C LEU A 131 2.28 14.64 -8.08
N LYS A 132 1.02 14.74 -7.67
CA LYS A 132 0.60 14.68 -6.27
C LYS A 132 -0.30 13.49 -6.05
N ILE A 133 -0.13 12.80 -4.92
CA ILE A 133 -0.97 11.68 -4.52
C ILE A 133 -1.44 11.93 -3.10
N ASP A 134 -2.74 12.13 -2.97
CA ASP A 134 -3.43 12.38 -1.71
C ASP A 134 -4.46 11.30 -1.48
N GLY A 135 -4.55 10.76 -0.28
CA GLY A 135 -5.56 9.74 -0.05
C GLY A 135 -5.60 9.17 1.34
N THR A 136 -6.60 8.31 1.52
CA THR A 136 -6.82 7.56 2.74
C THR A 136 -6.92 6.08 2.40
N THR A 137 -6.23 5.25 3.16
CA THR A 137 -6.41 3.80 3.15
C THR A 137 -6.88 3.36 4.52
N ILE A 138 -7.92 2.54 4.56
CA ILE A 138 -8.46 1.94 5.76
C ILE A 138 -8.21 0.44 5.65
N ILE A 139 -7.65 -0.14 6.70
CA ILE A 139 -7.49 -1.57 6.83
C ILE A 139 -8.24 -2.03 8.08
N ASP A 140 -9.34 -2.73 7.86
CA ASP A 140 -10.19 -3.30 8.89
C ASP A 140 -9.84 -4.77 9.16
N ASN A 141 -10.21 -5.22 10.35
CA ASN A 141 -10.06 -6.62 10.77
C ASN A 141 -8.62 -7.14 10.61
N ILE A 142 -7.62 -6.30 10.90
CA ILE A 142 -6.21 -6.67 10.81
C ILE A 142 -5.93 -7.84 11.75
N LYS A 143 -5.34 -8.90 11.19
CA LYS A 143 -4.74 -9.99 11.94
C LYS A 143 -3.25 -10.02 11.69
N LEU A 144 -2.47 -10.01 12.76
CA LEU A 144 -1.02 -10.11 12.68
C LEU A 144 -0.60 -11.55 12.36
N ASN A 145 0.51 -11.71 11.66
CA ASN A 145 1.16 -13.00 11.48
C ASN A 145 2.11 -13.25 12.66
N LYS A 146 1.55 -13.74 13.77
CA LYS A 146 2.29 -14.05 15.01
C LYS A 146 3.52 -14.91 14.77
N ASP A 147 3.36 -16.00 14.03
CA ASP A 147 4.45 -16.95 13.80
C ASP A 147 5.62 -16.27 13.09
N PHE A 148 5.34 -15.46 12.07
CA PHE A 148 6.38 -14.69 11.39
C PHE A 148 7.04 -13.67 12.32
N ILE A 149 6.25 -12.94 13.11
CA ILE A 149 6.73 -11.90 14.01
C ILE A 149 7.62 -12.50 15.12
N LEU A 150 7.16 -13.56 15.79
CA LEU A 150 7.83 -14.17 16.94
C LEU A 150 9.02 -15.05 16.53
N ASN A 151 9.03 -15.61 15.31
CA ASN A 151 10.17 -16.36 14.78
C ASN A 151 11.27 -15.45 14.19
N SER A 152 11.14 -14.13 14.29
CA SER A 152 12.20 -13.20 13.86
C SER A 152 13.53 -13.51 14.56
N PRO A 153 14.63 -13.71 13.81
CA PRO A 153 15.94 -14.01 14.39
C PRO A 153 16.53 -12.83 15.17
N LYS A 154 15.92 -11.64 15.09
CA LYS A 154 16.34 -10.43 15.82
C LYS A 154 15.78 -10.35 17.24
N LEU A 155 14.87 -11.25 17.62
CA LEU A 155 14.23 -11.26 18.93
C LEU A 155 14.89 -12.32 19.83
N ASP A 156 15.40 -11.88 20.98
CA ASP A 156 15.73 -12.77 22.09
C ASP A 156 14.46 -13.21 22.83
N ASP A 157 14.56 -14.25 23.67
CA ASP A 157 13.40 -14.86 24.34
C ASP A 157 12.57 -13.87 25.16
N ILE A 158 13.21 -12.87 25.76
CA ILE A 158 12.49 -11.85 26.54
C ILE A 158 11.72 -10.91 25.62
N LYS A 159 12.36 -10.43 24.54
CA LYS A 159 11.67 -9.63 23.54
C LYS A 159 10.51 -10.39 22.92
N LYS A 160 10.66 -11.71 22.68
CA LYS A 160 9.57 -12.57 22.21
C LYS A 160 8.43 -12.64 23.22
N ASN A 161 8.70 -12.94 24.49
CA ASN A 161 7.68 -13.00 25.54
C ASN A 161 6.93 -11.66 25.69
N ILE A 162 7.66 -10.54 25.66
CA ILE A 162 7.06 -9.20 25.72
C ILE A 162 6.18 -8.94 24.51
N LEU A 163 6.66 -9.26 23.31
CA LEU A 163 5.91 -9.05 22.08
C LEU A 163 4.69 -9.95 21.99
N GLU A 164 4.79 -11.20 22.44
CA GLU A 164 3.66 -12.13 22.53
C GLU A 164 2.57 -11.61 23.46
N GLU A 165 2.95 -11.07 24.62
CA GLU A 165 2.00 -10.48 25.56
C GLU A 165 1.33 -9.23 24.98
N LEU A 166 2.10 -8.35 24.31
CA LEU A 166 1.55 -7.19 23.61
C LEU A 166 0.55 -7.60 22.53
N ILE A 167 0.90 -8.60 21.71
CA ILE A 167 0.03 -9.10 20.67
C ILE A 167 -1.27 -9.63 21.30
N LYS A 168 -1.19 -10.46 22.35
CA LYS A 168 -2.37 -10.99 23.07
C LYS A 168 -3.30 -9.89 23.59
N LEU A 169 -2.75 -8.82 24.16
CA LEU A 169 -3.53 -7.70 24.69
C LEU A 169 -4.23 -6.91 23.57
N THR A 170 -3.67 -6.90 22.36
CA THR A 170 -4.25 -6.19 21.22
C THR A 170 -5.24 -7.04 20.42
N GLU A 171 -4.98 -8.34 20.24
CA GLU A 171 -5.72 -9.23 19.32
C GLU A 171 -7.23 -9.38 19.54
N ASN A 172 -7.72 -9.15 20.75
CA ASN A 172 -9.15 -9.26 21.04
C ASN A 172 -9.98 -8.10 20.48
N ASN A 173 -9.33 -7.09 19.90
CA ASN A 173 -10.01 -5.95 19.30
C ASN A 173 -9.91 -6.00 17.77
N TYR A 174 -11.03 -5.74 17.08
CA TYR A 174 -11.00 -5.43 15.66
C TYR A 174 -10.26 -4.10 15.48
N HIS A 175 -9.03 -4.19 14.99
CA HIS A 175 -8.20 -3.01 14.74
C HIS A 175 -8.48 -2.44 13.37
N THR A 176 -8.78 -1.14 13.34
CA THR A 176 -8.91 -0.35 12.13
C THR A 176 -7.69 0.54 11.98
N LEU A 177 -6.83 0.21 11.03
CA LEU A 177 -5.72 1.08 10.65
C LEU A 177 -6.21 2.06 9.59
N SER A 178 -6.32 3.33 9.94
CA SER A 178 -6.44 4.42 8.97
C SER A 178 -5.05 4.97 8.66
N ILE A 179 -4.74 5.08 7.38
CA ILE A 179 -3.50 5.65 6.83
C ILE A 179 -3.91 6.81 5.94
N THR A 180 -3.49 8.02 6.29
CA THR A 180 -3.58 9.16 5.37
C THR A 180 -2.20 9.42 4.78
N ASN A 181 -2.13 9.51 3.45
CA ASN A 181 -0.90 9.77 2.73
C ASN A 181 -0.97 11.07 1.93
N HIS A 182 0.15 11.79 1.91
CA HIS A 182 0.41 12.91 1.01
C HIS A 182 1.77 12.69 0.37
N PHE A 183 1.83 12.72 -0.95
CA PHE A 183 3.05 12.68 -1.73
C PHE A 183 3.04 13.77 -2.80
N SER A 184 4.19 14.38 -3.03
CA SER A 184 4.43 15.31 -4.13
C SER A 184 5.86 15.14 -4.64
N ASN A 185 6.02 14.88 -5.94
CA ASN A 185 7.35 14.76 -6.55
C ASN A 185 8.13 16.09 -6.61
N ASN A 186 7.49 17.23 -6.35
CA ASN A 186 8.19 18.52 -6.23
C ASN A 186 8.92 18.66 -4.89
N THR A 187 8.42 18.00 -3.84
CA THR A 187 8.99 18.12 -2.48
C THR A 187 9.79 16.89 -2.10
N ASP A 188 9.60 15.77 -2.80
CA ASP A 188 10.09 14.44 -2.44
C ASP A 188 9.71 14.00 -1.01
N ILE A 189 8.70 14.65 -0.43
CA ILE A 189 8.20 14.34 0.91
C ILE A 189 6.99 13.42 0.78
N VAL A 190 7.08 12.27 1.45
CA VAL A 190 5.95 11.38 1.70
C VAL A 190 5.54 11.55 3.16
N THR A 191 4.36 12.12 3.41
CA THR A 191 3.77 12.19 4.75
C THR A 191 2.80 11.05 4.93
N ILE A 192 3.01 10.23 5.96
CA ILE A 192 2.12 9.12 6.32
C ILE A 192 1.69 9.30 7.78
N LYS A 193 0.39 9.33 8.04
CA LYS A 193 -0.17 9.36 9.39
C LYS A 193 -1.04 8.13 9.62
N THR A 194 -0.85 7.44 10.74
CA THR A 194 -1.53 6.18 11.05
C THR A 194 -2.34 6.27 12.36
N SER A 195 -3.44 5.52 12.48
CA SER A 195 -4.25 5.44 13.72
C SER A 195 -3.68 4.45 14.76
N ILE A 196 -2.91 3.43 14.34
CA ILE A 196 -2.35 2.37 15.20
C ILE A 196 -1.68 2.88 16.47
N PRO A 197 -0.82 3.93 16.44
CA PRO A 197 -0.12 4.40 17.64
C PRO A 197 -1.08 4.78 18.77
N ASN A 198 -2.28 5.28 18.45
CA ASN A 198 -3.25 5.68 19.46
C ASN A 198 -3.99 4.49 20.06
N GLU A 199 -4.33 3.48 19.25
CA GLU A 199 -5.00 2.27 19.73
C GLU A 199 -4.08 1.44 20.61
N VAL A 200 -2.84 1.20 20.16
CA VAL A 200 -1.81 0.51 20.97
C VAL A 200 -1.55 1.29 22.26
N LYS A 201 -1.45 2.62 22.20
CA LYS A 201 -1.27 3.45 23.39
C LYS A 201 -2.45 3.32 24.36
N ARG A 202 -3.70 3.30 23.89
CA ARG A 202 -4.89 3.09 24.75
C ARG A 202 -4.87 1.71 25.39
N THR A 203 -4.56 0.66 24.63
CA THR A 203 -4.46 -0.71 25.16
C THR A 203 -3.38 -0.82 26.23
N LEU A 204 -2.21 -0.22 26.02
CA LEU A 204 -1.12 -0.18 26.99
C LEU A 204 -1.49 0.59 28.27
N ILE A 205 -2.20 1.71 28.12
CA ILE A 205 -2.68 2.49 29.28
C ILE A 205 -3.68 1.66 30.09
N ASN A 206 -4.65 1.03 29.43
CA ASN A 206 -5.70 0.25 30.09
C ASN A 206 -5.15 -1.02 30.78
N ASN A 207 -4.06 -1.58 30.27
CA ASN A 207 -3.42 -2.77 30.82
C ASN A 207 -2.11 -2.48 31.55
N ARG A 208 -1.86 -1.21 31.93
CA ARG A 208 -0.55 -0.77 32.44
C ARG A 208 -0.08 -1.58 33.64
N GLU A 209 -0.95 -1.81 34.63
CA GLU A 209 -0.58 -2.54 35.84
C GLU A 209 -0.26 -4.01 35.55
N LEU A 210 -1.13 -4.69 34.81
CA LEU A 210 -0.92 -6.08 34.38
C LEU A 210 0.38 -6.25 33.60
N PHE A 211 0.61 -5.34 32.65
CA PHE A 211 1.81 -5.36 31.82
C PHE A 211 3.08 -5.04 32.63
N SER A 212 3.00 -4.13 33.61
CA SER A 212 4.11 -3.82 34.52
C SER A 212 4.50 -5.03 35.35
N VAL A 213 3.52 -5.72 35.96
CA VAL A 213 3.75 -6.94 36.74
C VAL A 213 4.36 -8.04 35.87
N PHE A 214 3.86 -8.20 34.64
CA PHE A 214 4.44 -9.13 33.68
C PHE A 214 5.91 -8.80 33.38
N LEU A 215 6.23 -7.54 33.09
CA LEU A 215 7.60 -7.10 32.80
C LEU A 215 8.54 -7.32 33.98
N GLU A 216 8.11 -6.98 35.19
CA GLU A 216 8.88 -7.22 36.42
C GLU A 216 9.19 -8.71 36.60
N ASN A 217 8.21 -9.59 36.38
CA ASN A 217 8.39 -11.02 36.45
C ASN A 217 9.35 -11.55 35.37
N GLN A 218 9.26 -11.06 34.13
CA GLN A 218 10.20 -11.43 33.06
C GLN A 218 11.64 -11.03 33.41
N LEU A 219 11.85 -9.82 33.95
CA LEU A 219 13.16 -9.35 34.36
C LEU A 219 13.70 -10.17 35.52
N LYS A 220 12.90 -10.41 36.56
CA LYS A 220 13.28 -11.21 37.72
C LYS A 220 13.73 -12.62 37.30
N ASN A 221 12.93 -13.29 36.48
CA ASN A 221 13.26 -14.62 35.95
C ASN A 221 14.57 -14.62 35.15
N LYS A 222 14.83 -13.59 34.33
CA LYS A 222 16.11 -13.45 33.61
C LYS A 222 17.30 -13.37 34.57
N TYR A 223 17.20 -12.54 35.60
CA TYR A 223 18.29 -12.36 36.56
C TYR A 223 18.54 -13.64 37.37
N GLU A 224 17.48 -14.30 37.84
CA GLU A 224 17.57 -15.57 38.57
C GLU A 224 18.21 -16.68 37.72
N ASN A 225 17.80 -16.82 36.45
CA ASN A 225 18.37 -17.80 35.53
C ASN A 225 19.86 -17.52 35.26
N ASN A 226 20.23 -16.27 34.98
CA ASN A 226 21.63 -15.87 34.80
C ASN A 226 22.49 -16.16 36.04
N LEU A 227 21.97 -15.92 37.24
CA LEU A 227 22.65 -16.23 38.49
C LEU A 227 22.85 -17.74 38.65
N LYS A 228 21.82 -18.53 38.35
CA LYS A 228 21.87 -19.99 38.43
C LYS A 228 22.88 -20.59 37.44
N GLU A 229 22.90 -20.11 36.20
CA GLU A 229 23.89 -20.52 35.20
C GLU A 229 25.32 -20.20 35.61
N LYS A 230 25.57 -18.98 36.12
CA LYS A 230 26.89 -18.60 36.64
C LYS A 230 27.32 -19.50 37.80
N LYS A 231 26.43 -19.78 38.76
CA LYS A 231 26.70 -20.72 39.87
C LYS A 231 27.03 -22.12 39.36
N ASN A 232 26.31 -22.63 38.36
CA ASN A 232 26.55 -23.94 37.78
C ASN A 232 27.89 -24.02 37.03
N ARG A 233 28.26 -22.96 36.29
CA ARG A 233 29.59 -22.88 35.64
C ARG A 233 30.72 -22.93 36.66
N ILE A 234 30.60 -22.19 37.76
CA ILE A 234 31.58 -22.21 38.85
C ILE A 234 31.67 -23.60 39.48
N LYS A 235 30.53 -24.24 39.78
CA LYS A 235 30.50 -25.61 40.31
C LYS A 235 31.17 -26.61 39.37
N ASN A 236 30.85 -26.56 38.07
CA ASN A 236 31.44 -27.45 37.08
C ASN A 236 32.93 -27.21 36.88
N PHE A 237 33.39 -25.96 36.94
CA PHE A 237 34.81 -25.63 36.92
C PHE A 237 35.55 -26.31 38.07
N PHE A 238 35.03 -26.19 39.30
CA PHE A 238 35.64 -26.85 40.46
C PHE A 238 35.57 -28.39 40.37
N LYS A 239 34.50 -28.97 39.82
CA LYS A 239 34.38 -30.41 39.60
C LYS A 239 35.35 -30.98 38.55
N ASN A 240 35.87 -30.14 37.65
CA ASN A 240 36.81 -30.56 36.62
C ASN A 240 38.28 -30.37 37.04
N ILE A 241 38.52 -29.71 38.18
CA ILE A 241 39.88 -29.41 38.71
C ILE A 241 40.22 -30.31 39.91
N PHE A 242 39.22 -30.72 40.68
CA PHE A 242 39.33 -31.68 41.77
C PHE A 242 38.70 -33.02 41.38
#